data_AF-A0A7L5BDF3-F1
#
_entry.id   AF-A0A7L5BDF3-F1
#
_cell.length_a   1.000
_cell.length_b   1.000
_cell.length_c   1.000
_cell.angle_alpha   90.00
_cell.angle_beta   90.00
_cell.angle_gamma   90.00
#
_symmetry.space_group_name_H-M   'P 1'
#
loop_
_entity.id
_entity.type
_entity.pdbx_description
1 polymer ?
#
loop_
_entity_poly.entity_id
_entity_poly.type
_entity_poly.pdbx_seq_one_letter_code
_entity_poly.pdbx_strand_id
1 'polypeptide(L)'
;MDGWLKFLIATACVVIIAGGGYFAWSEYQQKQAAEAASQERTMVSGCRATLTREGSPAKALRDHCAANGYITREQAAKADRGEFTN
;
A
#
# COMPACT_ATOMS: atom_id res chain seq x y z
N MET A 1 -37.51 -23.97 29.43
CA MET A 1 -37.43 -22.51 29.22
C MET A 1 -38.77 -22.04 28.67
N ASP A 2 -38.91 -21.38 27.53
CA ASP A 2 -37.93 -21.23 26.44
C ASP A 2 -38.00 -19.87 25.72
N GLY A 3 -39.20 -19.48 25.27
CA GLY A 3 -39.38 -18.52 24.16
C GLY A 3 -38.64 -17.20 24.31
N TRP A 4 -38.86 -16.51 25.43
CA TRP A 4 -38.24 -15.21 25.70
C TRP A 4 -36.70 -15.29 25.83
N LEU A 5 -36.19 -16.36 26.45
CA LEU A 5 -34.75 -16.59 26.59
C LEU A 5 -34.09 -16.87 25.24
N LYS A 6 -34.74 -17.67 24.37
CA LYS A 6 -34.29 -17.90 22.99
C LYS A 6 -34.28 -16.62 22.16
N PHE A 7 -35.25 -15.74 22.34
CA PHE A 7 -35.31 -14.46 21.62
C PHE A 7 -34.17 -13.52 22.02
N LEU A 8 -33.87 -13.43 23.32
CA LEU A 8 -32.71 -12.67 23.82
C LEU A 8 -31.39 -13.25 23.30
N ILE A 9 -31.22 -14.57 23.30
CA ILE A 9 -30.01 -15.24 22.77
C ILE A 9 -29.83 -14.96 21.27
N ALA A 10 -30.90 -15.06 20.47
CA ALA A 10 -30.84 -14.82 19.03
C ALA A 10 -30.47 -13.37 18.71
N THR A 11 -31.07 -12.41 19.43
CA THR A 11 -30.76 -10.98 19.28
C THR A 11 -29.30 -10.69 19.63
N ALA A 12 -28.78 -11.28 20.71
CA ALA A 12 -27.37 -11.14 21.09
C ALA A 12 -26.42 -11.69 20.02
N CYS A 13 -26.71 -12.87 19.45
CA CYS A 13 -25.90 -13.43 18.36
C CYS A 13 -25.87 -12.51 17.13
N VAL A 14 -27.01 -11.92 16.74
CA VAL A 14 -27.07 -10.97 15.60
C VAL A 14 -26.21 -9.73 15.89
N VAL A 15 -26.28 -9.17 17.10
CA VAL A 15 -25.46 -7.99 17.49
C VAL A 15 -23.96 -8.33 17.50
N ILE A 16 -23.57 -9.51 18.00
CA ILE A 16 -22.17 -9.96 17.99
C ILE A 16 -21.66 -10.14 16.55
N ILE A 17 -22.43 -10.78 15.68
CA ILE A 17 -22.06 -11.01 14.27
C ILE A 17 -21.98 -9.69 13.51
N ALA A 18 -22.96 -8.80 13.69
CA ALA A 18 -22.98 -7.48 13.04
C ALA A 18 -21.83 -6.60 13.54
N GLY A 19 -21.61 -6.51 14.85
CA GLY A 19 -20.54 -5.70 15.45
C GLY A 19 -19.15 -6.22 15.08
N GLY A 20 -18.92 -7.53 15.16
CA GLY A 20 -17.67 -8.17 14.77
C GLY A 20 -17.37 -8.02 13.28
N GLY A 21 -18.37 -8.23 12.43
CA GLY A 21 -18.26 -8.05 10.98
C GLY A 21 -17.97 -6.60 10.59
N TYR A 22 -18.63 -5.63 11.23
CA TYR A 22 -18.41 -4.20 10.96
C TYR A 22 -17.02 -3.73 11.42
N PHE A 23 -16.54 -4.21 12.57
CA PHE A 23 -15.19 -3.92 13.04
C PHE A 23 -14.12 -4.50 12.11
N ALA A 24 -14.29 -5.76 11.69
CA ALA A 24 -13.40 -6.40 10.72
C ALA A 24 -13.40 -5.68 9.36
N TRP A 25 -14.56 -5.21 8.87
CA TRP A 25 -14.64 -4.46 7.62
C TRP A 25 -13.98 -3.08 7.70
N SER A 26 -14.08 -2.40 8.84
CA SER A 26 -13.43 -1.10 9.07
C SER A 26 -11.89 -1.21 9.08
N GLU A 27 -11.34 -2.24 9.74
CA GLU A 27 -9.91 -2.57 9.63
C GLU A 27 -9.55 -2.90 8.16
N TYR A 28 -10.32 -3.77 7.50
CA TYR A 28 -10.02 -4.22 6.13
C TYR A 28 -10.08 -3.09 5.07
N GLN A 29 -10.98 -2.12 5.25
CA GLN A 29 -11.03 -0.88 4.45
C GLN A 29 -9.76 -0.03 4.63
N GLN A 30 -9.36 0.23 5.89
CA GLN A 30 -8.16 1.02 6.16
C GLN A 30 -6.87 0.31 5.71
N LYS A 31 -6.79 -1.02 5.86
CA LYS A 31 -5.66 -1.82 5.36
C LYS A 31 -5.54 -1.70 3.84
N GLN A 32 -6.62 -1.88 3.07
CA GLN A 32 -6.58 -1.74 1.61
C GLN A 32 -6.20 -0.33 1.15
N ALA A 33 -6.80 0.72 1.74
CA ALA A 33 -6.48 2.09 1.40
C ALA A 33 -5.02 2.46 1.73
N ALA A 34 -4.52 1.98 2.88
CA ALA A 34 -3.13 2.16 3.29
C ALA A 34 -2.16 1.30 2.46
N GLU A 35 -2.52 0.08 2.05
CA GLU A 35 -1.69 -0.79 1.21
C GLU A 35 -1.50 -0.19 -0.18
N ALA A 36 -2.56 0.29 -0.84
CA ALA A 36 -2.43 0.94 -2.14
C ALA A 36 -1.48 2.16 -2.07
N ALA A 37 -1.69 3.04 -1.09
CA ALA A 37 -0.87 4.24 -0.90
C ALA A 37 0.56 3.94 -0.41
N SER A 38 0.78 2.89 0.38
CA SER A 38 2.11 2.49 0.86
C SER A 38 2.90 1.70 -0.17
N GLN A 39 2.26 0.86 -1.00
CA GLN A 39 2.91 0.22 -2.15
C GLN A 39 3.41 1.28 -3.13
N GLU A 40 2.59 2.27 -3.48
CA GLU A 40 3.00 3.37 -4.36
C GLU A 40 4.18 4.16 -3.77
N ARG A 41 4.13 4.54 -2.48
CA ARG A 41 5.25 5.20 -1.78
C ARG A 41 6.50 4.33 -1.71
N THR A 42 6.36 3.01 -1.58
CA THR A 42 7.47 2.05 -1.55
C THR A 42 8.10 1.91 -2.94
N MET A 43 7.29 1.90 -4.01
CA MET A 43 7.79 1.95 -5.39
C MET A 43 8.50 3.28 -5.67
N VAL A 44 7.90 4.42 -5.34
CA VAL A 44 8.51 5.76 -5.53
C VAL A 44 9.82 5.91 -4.76
N SER A 45 9.88 5.46 -3.50
CA SER A 45 11.12 5.50 -2.71
C SER A 45 12.18 4.51 -3.21
N GLY A 46 11.80 3.30 -3.62
CA GLY A 46 12.69 2.34 -4.28
C GLY A 46 13.25 2.88 -5.60
N CYS A 47 12.40 3.48 -6.43
CA CYS A 47 12.80 4.19 -7.64
C CYS A 47 13.79 5.32 -7.34
N ARG A 48 13.52 6.17 -6.33
CA ARG A 48 14.44 7.23 -5.90
C ARG A 48 15.77 6.70 -5.35
N ALA A 49 15.78 5.56 -4.67
CA ALA A 49 17.01 4.92 -4.21
C ALA A 49 17.93 4.46 -5.35
N THR A 50 17.42 4.30 -6.58
CA THR A 50 18.27 4.06 -7.77
C THR A 50 18.90 5.34 -8.36
N LEU A 51 18.46 6.52 -7.90
CA LEU A 51 19.04 7.82 -8.28
C LEU A 51 20.20 8.24 -7.35
N THR A 52 20.22 7.73 -6.12
CA THR A 52 21.22 8.03 -5.09
C THR A 52 22.37 7.02 -5.03
N ARG A 53 22.18 5.80 -5.55
CA ARG A 53 23.14 4.70 -5.42
C ARG A 53 24.02 4.52 -6.65
N GLU A 54 25.28 4.92 -6.50
CA GLU A 54 26.34 4.69 -7.48
C GLU A 54 26.49 3.19 -7.83
N GLY A 55 26.72 2.89 -9.10
CA GLY A 55 26.92 1.52 -9.60
C GLY A 55 25.67 0.64 -9.67
N SER A 56 24.46 1.14 -9.40
CA SER A 56 23.24 0.31 -9.48
C SER A 56 22.93 -0.12 -10.93
N PRO A 57 22.92 -1.43 -11.27
CA PRO A 57 22.72 -1.93 -12.65
C PRO A 57 21.25 -1.84 -13.12
N ALA A 58 20.43 -1.09 -12.39
CA ALA A 58 18.98 -1.05 -12.54
C ALA A 58 18.53 0.02 -13.56
N LYS A 59 19.19 0.12 -14.72
CA LYS A 59 18.74 1.03 -15.81
C LYS A 59 17.32 0.69 -16.25
N ALA A 60 17.02 -0.59 -16.45
CA ALA A 60 15.68 -1.09 -16.74
C ALA A 60 14.64 -0.72 -15.66
N LEU A 61 15.05 -0.68 -14.38
CA LEU A 61 14.18 -0.23 -13.29
C LEU A 61 13.94 1.28 -13.36
N ARG A 62 14.98 2.08 -13.66
CA ARG A 62 14.87 3.54 -13.85
C ARG A 62 13.97 3.89 -15.05
N ASP A 63 14.10 3.19 -16.17
CA ASP A 63 13.19 3.31 -17.32
C ASP A 63 11.74 2.97 -16.92
N HIS A 64 11.52 1.86 -16.19
CA HIS A 64 10.19 1.49 -15.70
C HIS A 64 9.62 2.55 -14.73
N CYS A 65 10.44 3.09 -13.83
CA CYS A 65 10.05 4.16 -12.92
C CYS A 65 9.70 5.47 -13.66
N ALA A 66 10.42 5.81 -14.73
CA ALA A 66 10.16 6.99 -15.55
C ALA A 66 8.94 6.81 -16.47
N ALA A 67 8.69 5.59 -16.95
CA ALA A 67 7.51 5.24 -17.75
C ALA A 67 6.21 5.33 -16.93
N ASN A 68 6.25 4.88 -15.67
CA ASN A 68 5.12 4.97 -14.72
C ASN A 68 4.99 6.34 -14.03
N GLY A 69 5.89 7.30 -14.29
CA GLY A 69 5.83 8.66 -13.73
C GLY A 69 6.32 8.81 -12.29
N TYR A 70 6.93 7.78 -11.69
CA TYR A 70 7.47 7.83 -10.32
C TYR A 70 8.73 8.70 -10.17
N ILE A 71 9.46 8.92 -11.27
CA ILE A 71 10.63 9.81 -11.36
C ILE A 71 10.61 10.59 -12.69
N THR A 72 11.27 11.74 -12.75
CA THR A 72 11.37 12.49 -14.01
C THR A 72 12.41 11.89 -14.95
N ARG A 73 12.20 12.02 -16.27
CA ARG A 73 13.18 11.57 -17.28
C ARG A 73 14.54 12.24 -17.13
N GLU A 74 14.57 13.48 -16.64
CA GLU A 74 15.82 14.20 -16.34
C GLU A 74 16.60 13.58 -15.18
N GLN A 75 15.92 13.13 -14.12
CA GLN A 75 16.54 12.43 -13.00
C GLN A 75 17.11 11.08 -13.44
N ALA A 76 16.35 10.31 -14.22
CA ALA A 76 16.84 9.06 -14.82
C ALA A 76 18.09 9.32 -15.69
N ALA A 77 18.05 10.33 -16.58
CA ALA A 77 19.16 10.68 -17.47
C ALA A 77 20.40 11.20 -16.73
N LYS A 78 20.25 11.89 -15.59
CA LYS A 78 21.37 12.28 -14.71
C LYS A 78 22.02 11.05 -14.07
N ALA A 79 21.22 10.18 -13.47
CA ALA A 79 21.70 8.96 -12.82
C ALA A 79 22.28 7.92 -13.81
N ASP A 80 21.91 8.00 -15.10
CA ASP A 80 22.55 7.26 -16.21
C ASP A 80 23.93 7.80 -16.60
N ARG A 81 24.18 9.11 -16.42
CA ARG A 81 25.49 9.75 -16.65
C ARG A 81 26.44 9.64 -15.44
N GLY A 82 26.00 9.00 -14.36
CA GLY A 82 26.74 8.97 -13.09
C GLY A 82 26.55 10.21 -12.22
N GLU A 83 25.65 11.13 -12.59
CA GLU A 83 25.27 12.29 -11.76
C GLU A 83 24.20 11.86 -10.76
N PHE A 84 24.60 11.11 -9.72
CA PHE A 84 23.71 10.67 -8.65
C PHE A 84 23.32 11.87 -7.75
N THR A 85 22.02 12.10 -7.58
CA THR A 85 21.53 13.08 -6.60
C THR A 85 21.65 12.49 -5.21
N ASN A 86 22.23 13.25 -4.25
CA ASN A 86 22.29 12.87 -2.84
C ASN A 86 20.91 12.99 -2.16
#